data_AF-A0A9E5VDX3-F1
#
_entry.id   AF-A0A9E5VDX3-F1
#
_cell.length_a   1.000
_cell.length_b   1.000
_cell.length_c   1.000
_cell.angle_alpha   90.00
_cell.angle_beta   90.00
_cell.angle_gamma   90.00
#
_symmetry.space_group_name_H-M   'P 1'
#
loop_
_entity.id
_entity.type
_entity.pdbx_description
1 polymer ?
#
loop_
_entity_poly.entity_id
_entity_poly.type
_entity_poly.pdbx_seq_one_letter_code
_entity_poly.pdbx_strand_id
1 'polypeptide(L)'
;KVGYFRPITLRPFPQEQLRQAAAKAKQLMVVESAYGQLLKIVKDNLYGMDLPIRTLLRPGVGVTPEEVVADLRTVLEGRED
;
A
#
# COMPACT_ATOMS: atom_id res chain seq x y z
N LYS A 1 -5.26 9.42 -10.93
CA LYS A 1 -6.32 8.44 -10.55
C LYS A 1 -5.75 7.53 -9.49
N VAL A 2 -6.55 7.13 -8.50
CA VAL A 2 -6.12 6.25 -7.41
C VAL A 2 -7.02 5.01 -7.37
N GLY A 3 -6.45 3.87 -6.97
CA GLY A 3 -7.17 2.62 -6.74
C GLY A 3 -7.06 2.21 -5.27
N TYR A 4 -7.94 1.33 -4.83
CA TYR A 4 -7.95 0.83 -3.45
C TYR A 4 -8.05 -0.70 -3.44
N PHE A 5 -7.21 -1.32 -2.63
CA PHE A 5 -7.22 -2.77 -2.41
C PHE A 5 -7.28 -3.03 -0.91
N ARG A 6 -8.27 -3.81 -0.48
CA ARG A 6 -8.43 -4.22 0.93
C ARG A 6 -8.43 -5.74 1.02
N PRO A 7 -7.37 -6.36 1.54
CA PRO A 7 -7.40 -7.78 1.82
C PRO A 7 -8.40 -8.05 2.97
N ILE A 8 -9.37 -8.93 2.72
CA ILE A 8 -10.32 -9.41 3.76
C ILE A 8 -9.68 -10.53 4.57
N THR A 9 -8.96 -11.41 3.88
CA THR A 9 -8.31 -12.60 4.43
C THR A 9 -6.80 -12.44 4.30
N LEU A 10 -6.05 -12.68 5.38
CA LEU A 10 -4.58 -12.65 5.35
C LEU A 10 -3.94 -14.02 5.15
N ARG A 11 -4.68 -15.10 5.48
CA ARG A 11 -4.23 -16.48 5.30
C ARG A 11 -5.40 -17.35 4.81
N PRO A 12 -5.39 -17.83 3.56
CA PRO A 12 -4.43 -17.46 2.51
C PRO A 12 -4.57 -15.97 2.10
N PHE A 13 -3.45 -15.35 1.71
CA PHE A 13 -3.47 -13.96 1.23
C PHE A 13 -3.93 -13.91 -0.24
N PRO A 14 -4.75 -12.93 -0.65
CA PRO A 14 -5.26 -12.80 -2.02
C PRO A 14 -4.22 -12.25 -3.01
N GLN A 15 -3.22 -13.07 -3.35
CA GLN A 15 -2.09 -12.69 -4.20
C GLN A 15 -2.51 -12.23 -5.60
N GLU A 16 -3.33 -13.01 -6.29
CA GLU A 16 -3.75 -12.77 -7.67
C GLU A 16 -4.53 -11.46 -7.79
N GLN A 17 -5.43 -11.22 -6.84
CA GLN A 17 -6.23 -10.00 -6.80
C GLN A 17 -5.35 -8.77 -6.50
N LEU A 18 -4.38 -8.91 -5.60
CA LEU A 18 -3.40 -7.84 -5.33
C LEU A 18 -2.61 -7.52 -6.61
N ARG A 19 -2.10 -8.54 -7.32
CA ARG A 19 -1.34 -8.36 -8.57
C ARG A 19 -2.19 -7.70 -9.66
N GLN A 20 -3.45 -8.11 -9.82
CA GLN A 20 -4.37 -7.50 -10.78
C GLN A 20 -4.63 -6.03 -10.44
N ALA A 21 -4.86 -5.70 -9.16
CA ALA A 21 -5.05 -4.32 -8.72
C ALA A 21 -3.79 -3.45 -8.92
N ALA A 22 -2.62 -4.05 -8.74
CA ALA A 22 -1.32 -3.39 -8.87
C ALA A 22 -0.82 -3.27 -10.33
N ALA A 23 -1.35 -4.05 -11.28
CA ALA A 23 -0.80 -4.20 -12.64
C ALA A 23 -0.64 -2.90 -13.44
N LYS A 24 -1.45 -1.88 -13.14
CA LYS A 24 -1.40 -0.55 -13.81
C LYS A 24 -1.00 0.57 -12.85
N ALA A 25 -0.67 0.24 -11.61
CA ALA A 25 -0.23 1.21 -10.63
C ALA A 25 1.19 1.66 -10.95
N LYS A 26 1.47 2.96 -10.77
CA LYS A 26 2.84 3.50 -10.87
C LYS A 26 3.57 3.47 -9.53
N GLN A 27 2.81 3.42 -8.45
CA GLN A 27 3.27 3.35 -7.08
C GLN A 27 2.18 2.68 -6.24
N LEU A 28 2.59 1.90 -5.24
CA LEU A 28 1.71 1.31 -4.25
C LEU A 28 2.01 1.91 -2.88
N MET A 29 0.97 2.18 -2.10
CA MET A 29 1.09 2.68 -0.73
C MET A 29 0.51 1.64 0.22
N VAL A 30 1.33 1.18 1.18
CA VAL A 30 0.86 0.33 2.27
C VAL A 30 0.56 1.22 3.47
N VAL A 31 -0.69 1.17 3.94
CA VAL A 31 -1.16 1.90 5.10
C VAL A 31 -1.39 0.89 6.23
N GLU A 32 -0.71 1.05 7.35
CA GLU A 32 -0.91 0.15 8.50
C GLU A 32 -0.65 0.82 9.85
N SER A 33 -1.45 0.43 10.85
CA SER A 33 -1.24 0.78 12.26
C SER A 33 -0.23 -0.17 12.91
N ALA A 34 0.92 -0.38 12.25
CA ALA A 34 1.89 -1.40 12.61
C ALA A 34 3.30 -1.05 12.10
N TYR A 35 4.28 -1.93 12.35
CA TYR A 35 5.71 -1.76 12.02
C TYR A 35 6.15 -2.49 10.74
N GLY A 36 5.27 -2.66 9.75
CA GLY A 36 5.65 -3.34 8.50
C GLY A 36 5.09 -4.75 8.35
N GLN A 37 4.20 -5.23 9.23
CA GLN A 37 3.70 -6.60 9.18
C GLN A 37 2.88 -6.86 7.90
N LEU A 38 1.98 -5.95 7.54
CA LEU A 38 1.23 -6.02 6.28
C LEU A 38 2.17 -5.74 5.10
N LEU A 39 3.07 -4.77 5.24
CA LEU A 39 4.07 -4.46 4.22
C LEU A 39 4.87 -5.69 3.80
N LYS A 40 5.33 -6.50 4.75
CA LYS A 40 6.07 -7.72 4.47
C LYS A 40 5.24 -8.69 3.63
N ILE A 41 3.98 -8.93 4.02
CA ILE A 41 3.07 -9.82 3.28
C ILE A 41 2.85 -9.30 1.85
N VAL A 42 2.60 -7.99 1.71
CA VAL A 42 2.40 -7.36 0.40
C VAL A 42 3.64 -7.49 -0.49
N LYS A 43 4.84 -7.22 0.05
CA LYS A 43 6.11 -7.38 -0.67
C LYS A 43 6.33 -8.81 -1.14
N ASP A 44 6.11 -9.79 -0.25
CA ASP A 44 6.25 -11.21 -0.58
C ASP A 44 5.30 -11.61 -1.73
N ASN A 45 4.06 -11.12 -1.71
CA ASN A 45 3.04 -11.43 -2.74
C ASN A 45 3.25 -10.67 -4.06
N LEU A 46 3.94 -9.53 -4.04
CA LEU A 46 4.28 -8.72 -5.22
C LEU A 46 5.68 -9.01 -5.79
N TYR A 47 6.43 -9.95 -5.21
CA TYR A 47 7.78 -10.28 -5.66
C TYR A 47 7.87 -10.45 -7.19
N GLY A 48 8.86 -9.80 -7.81
CA GLY A 48 9.05 -9.79 -9.26
C GLY A 48 8.25 -8.74 -10.03
N MET A 49 7.42 -7.91 -9.37
CA MET A 49 6.84 -6.72 -9.99
C MET A 49 7.74 -5.50 -9.76
N ASP A 50 8.00 -4.74 -10.82
CA ASP A 50 8.67 -3.44 -10.74
C ASP A 50 7.65 -2.35 -10.34
N LEU A 51 7.33 -2.32 -9.05
CA LEU A 51 6.36 -1.39 -8.48
C LEU A 51 6.93 -0.77 -7.20
N PRO A 52 7.27 0.53 -7.21
CA PRO A 52 7.69 1.24 -6.02
C PRO A 52 6.62 1.17 -4.91
N ILE A 53 7.07 0.88 -3.68
CA ILE A 53 6.19 0.77 -2.51
C ILE A 53 6.56 1.87 -1.50
N ARG A 54 5.61 2.77 -1.22
CA ARG A 54 5.64 3.73 -0.10
C ARG A 54 4.86 3.18 1.09
N THR A 55 5.15 3.68 2.28
CA THR A 55 4.53 3.23 3.52
C THR A 55 4.03 4.38 4.36
N LEU A 56 2.84 4.21 4.94
CA LEU A 56 2.33 5.02 6.03
C LEU A 56 2.17 4.12 7.25
N LEU A 57 3.21 4.08 8.07
CA LEU A 57 3.26 3.28 9.28
C LEU A 57 2.84 4.14 10.48
N ARG A 58 1.86 3.66 11.24
CA ARG A 58 1.31 4.32 12.44
C ARG A 58 1.22 3.35 13.62
N PRO A 59 2.34 2.87 14.17
CA PRO A 59 2.32 1.86 15.23
C PRO A 59 1.57 2.36 16.47
N GLY A 60 0.60 1.56 16.95
CA GLY A 60 -0.14 1.85 18.18
C GLY A 60 -1.18 2.96 18.07
N VAL A 61 -1.38 3.55 16.88
CA VAL A 61 -2.40 4.58 16.64
C VAL A 61 -3.15 4.35 15.34
N GLY A 62 -4.43 4.74 15.29
CA GLY A 62 -5.20 4.64 14.05
C GLY A 62 -4.63 5.51 12.93
N VAL A 63 -4.93 5.15 11.68
CA VAL A 63 -4.63 5.99 10.52
C VAL A 63 -5.91 6.72 10.10
N THR A 64 -5.84 8.03 9.91
CA THR A 64 -7.01 8.80 9.44
C THR A 64 -7.05 8.92 7.92
N PRO A 65 -8.25 9.09 7.32
CA PRO A 65 -8.36 9.37 5.89
C PRO A 65 -7.57 10.60 5.45
N GLU A 66 -7.52 11.64 6.29
CA GLU A 66 -6.82 12.89 6.00
C GLU A 66 -5.32 12.67 5.86
N GLU A 67 -4.71 11.83 6.70
CA GLU A 67 -3.30 11.46 6.60
C GLU A 67 -3.01 10.73 5.28
N VAL A 68 -3.87 9.77 4.91
CA VAL A 68 -3.72 9.03 3.64
C VAL A 68 -3.83 9.97 2.44
N VAL A 69 -4.79 10.90 2.46
CA VAL A 69 -4.98 11.89 1.39
C VAL A 69 -3.81 12.86 1.30
N ALA A 70 -3.31 13.35 2.45
CA ALA A 70 -2.18 14.26 2.48
C ALA A 70 -0.92 13.63 1.87
N ASP A 71 -0.63 12.39 2.25
CA ASP A 71 0.50 11.63 1.74
C ASP A 71 0.36 11.31 0.24
N LEU A 72 -0.81 10.83 -0.20
CA LEU A 72 -1.05 10.53 -1.62
C LEU A 72 -0.99 11.78 -2.52
N ARG A 73 -1.33 12.97 -2.00
CA ARG A 73 -1.19 14.21 -2.76
C ARG A 73 0.26 14.52 -3.11
N THR A 74 1.21 14.27 -2.20
CA THR A 74 2.64 14.51 -2.50
C THR A 74 3.09 13.64 -3.69
N VAL A 75 2.65 12.38 -3.71
CA VAL A 75 2.91 11.43 -4.81
C VAL A 75 2.29 11.90 -6.12
N LEU A 76 1.02 12.32 -6.10
CA LEU A 76 0.31 12.74 -7.30
C LEU A 76 0.86 14.05 -7.88
N GLU A 77 1.38 14.93 -7.03
CA GLU A 77 1.99 16.20 -7.40
C GLU A 77 3.47 16.07 -7.79
N GLY A 78 4.05 14.86 -7.69
CA GLY A 78 5.46 14.61 -8.02
C GLY A 78 6.45 15.25 -7.05
N ARG A 79 6.03 15.47 -5.80
CA ARG A 79 6.88 15.98 -4.73
C ARG A 79 7.47 14.78 -3.97
N GLU A 80 8.77 14.57 -4.13
CA GLU A 80 9.53 13.60 -3.32
C GLU A 80 9.72 14.15 -1.90
N ASP A 81 9.75 13.24 -0.92
CA ASP A 81 10.07 13.54 0.49
C ASP A 81 11.57 13.87 0.66
#